data_AF-A0A7V9JAB6-F1
#
_entry.id   AF-A0A7V9JAB6-F1
#
_cell.length_a   1.000
_cell.length_b   1.000
_cell.length_c   1.000
_cell.angle_alpha   90.00
_cell.angle_beta   90.00
_cell.angle_gamma   90.00
#
_symmetry.space_group_name_H-M   'P 1'
#
loop_
_entity.id
_entity.type
_entity.pdbx_description
1 polymer ?
#
loop_
_entity_poly.entity_id
_entity_poly.type
_entity_poly.pdbx_seq_one_letter_code
_entity_poly.pdbx_strand_id
1 'polypeptide(L)' 'MSSLLTDRRTRGAVAAFTTSALAFGGAAAMLGAQPGQASSHREAPAILTDPQADNTDVYAFVSPDRPGKVNLISNWNP' A
#
# COMPACT_ATOMS: atom_id res chain seq x y z
N MET A 1 34.45 -38.06 -23.53
CA MET A 1 33.19 -38.22 -22.76
C MET A 1 33.07 -37.28 -21.55
N SER A 2 34.17 -36.86 -20.89
CA SER A 2 34.12 -35.98 -19.71
C SER A 2 33.69 -34.52 -20.00
N SER A 3 34.11 -33.92 -21.12
CA SER A 3 33.78 -32.53 -21.50
C SER A 3 32.26 -32.26 -21.66
N LEU A 4 31.51 -33.22 -22.22
CA LEU A 4 30.06 -33.10 -22.43
C LEU A 4 29.25 -33.15 -21.11
N LEU A 5 29.78 -33.85 -20.10
CA LEU A 5 29.18 -33.93 -18.77
C LEU A 5 29.38 -32.62 -17.99
N THR A 6 30.53 -31.97 -18.17
CA THR A 6 30.81 -30.65 -17.59
C THR A 6 29.90 -29.58 -18.20
N ASP A 7 29.71 -29.59 -19.53
CA ASP A 7 28.85 -28.65 -20.26
C ASP A 7 27.35 -28.77 -19.89
N ARG A 8 26.85 -30.00 -19.67
CA ARG A 8 25.48 -30.21 -19.14
C ARG A 8 25.31 -29.73 -17.70
N ARG A 9 26.33 -29.89 -16.86
CA ARG A 9 26.31 -29.43 -15.46
C ARG A 9 26.37 -27.92 -15.35
N THR A 10 27.19 -27.24 -16.14
CA THR A 10 27.21 -25.77 -16.21
C THR A 10 25.91 -25.22 -16.77
N ARG A 11 25.34 -25.81 -17.83
CA ARG A 11 24.02 -25.40 -18.36
C ARG A 11 22.90 -25.56 -17.32
N GLY A 12 22.89 -26.67 -16.58
CA GLY A 12 21.94 -26.91 -15.49
C GLY A 12 22.11 -25.92 -14.34
N ALA A 13 23.35 -25.63 -13.94
CA ALA A 13 23.66 -24.66 -12.88
C ALA A 13 23.26 -23.23 -13.27
N VAL A 14 23.53 -22.82 -14.52
CA VAL A 14 23.11 -21.52 -15.05
C VAL A 14 21.59 -21.41 -15.07
N ALA A 15 20.87 -22.44 -15.53
CA ALA A 15 19.41 -22.45 -15.55
C ALA A 15 18.78 -22.39 -14.14
N ALA A 16 19.37 -23.12 -13.17
CA ALA A 16 18.93 -23.06 -11.78
C ALA A 16 19.18 -21.68 -11.16
N PHE A 17 20.35 -21.09 -11.42
CA PHE A 17 20.68 -19.75 -10.91
C PHE A 17 19.75 -18.67 -11.47
N THR A 18 19.49 -18.68 -12.78
CA THR A 18 18.60 -17.68 -13.40
C THR A 18 17.16 -17.80 -12.90
N THR A 19 16.64 -19.02 -12.75
CA THR A 19 15.29 -19.23 -12.20
C THR A 19 15.20 -18.81 -10.73
N SER A 20 16.19 -19.14 -9.90
CA SER A 20 16.22 -18.68 -8.50
C SER A 20 16.34 -17.16 -8.39
N ALA A 21 17.17 -16.52 -9.22
CA ALA A 21 17.33 -15.06 -9.23
C ALA A 21 16.03 -14.35 -9.66
N LEU A 22 15.32 -14.87 -10.66
CA LEU A 22 14.03 -14.35 -11.09
C LEU A 22 12.94 -14.53 -10.03
N ALA A 23 12.87 -15.71 -9.41
CA ALA A 23 11.92 -15.99 -8.34
C ALA A 23 12.17 -15.08 -7.11
N PHE A 24 13.43 -14.90 -6.72
CA PHE A 24 13.81 -14.03 -5.62
C PHE A 24 13.52 -12.56 -5.93
N GLY A 25 13.88 -12.08 -7.13
CA GLY A 25 13.58 -10.71 -7.55
C GLY A 25 12.08 -10.42 -7.60
N GLY A 26 11.28 -11.37 -8.10
CA GLY A 26 9.82 -11.27 -8.10
C GLY A 26 9.22 -11.24 -6.69
N ALA A 27 9.69 -12.11 -5.80
CA ALA A 27 9.24 -12.13 -4.40
C ALA A 27 9.61 -10.84 -3.65
N ALA A 28 10.83 -10.34 -3.86
CA ALA A 28 11.30 -9.09 -3.25
C ALA A 28 10.48 -7.87 -3.73
N ALA A 29 10.07 -7.84 -5.00
CA ALA A 29 9.21 -6.77 -5.53
C ALA A 29 7.80 -6.77 -4.88
N MET A 30 7.24 -7.95 -4.59
CA MET A 30 5.93 -8.07 -3.93
C MET A 30 5.95 -7.68 -2.45
N LEU A 31 7.10 -7.83 -1.78
CA LEU A 31 7.31 -7.44 -0.38
C LEU A 31 7.82 -6.00 -0.22
N GLY A 32 8.11 -5.32 -1.33
CA GLY A 32 8.57 -3.94 -1.33
C GLY A 32 7.51 -2.99 -0.75
N ALA A 33 7.96 -1.89 -0.14
CA ALA A 33 7.09 -0.85 0.40
C ALA A 33 6.11 -0.36 -0.69
N GLN A 34 4.82 -0.56 -0.45
CA GLN A 34 3.79 -0.08 -1.36
C GLN A 34 3.49 1.39 -1.06
N PRO A 35 3.21 2.22 -2.08
CA PRO A 35 2.73 3.58 -1.87
C PRO A 35 1.47 3.56 -0.98
N GLY A 36 1.48 4.32 0.11
CA GLY A 36 0.32 4.47 0.97
C GLY A 36 -0.87 5.04 0.19
N GLN A 37 -2.04 4.41 0.30
CA GLN A 37 -3.28 4.86 -0.36
C GLN A 37 -4.07 5.90 0.46
N ALA A 38 -3.47 6.42 1.54
CA ALA A 38 -4.11 7.42 2.37
C ALA A 38 -3.99 8.81 1.72
N SER A 39 -5.13 9.43 1.40
CA SER A 39 -5.24 10.84 1.00
C SER A 39 -6.31 11.50 1.87
N SER A 40 -6.07 12.74 2.29
CA SER A 40 -6.91 13.48 3.25
C SER A 40 -7.83 14.51 2.61
N HIS A 41 -7.90 14.57 1.28
CA HIS A 41 -8.68 15.56 0.55
C HIS A 41 -9.91 14.92 -0.09
N ARG A 42 -10.89 15.75 -0.47
CA ARG A 42 -12.04 15.36 -1.31
C ARG A 42 -11.62 14.61 -2.59
N GLU A 43 -10.40 14.82 -3.07
CA GLU A 43 -9.83 14.11 -4.22
C GLU A 43 -9.21 12.74 -3.88
N ALA A 44 -9.37 12.23 -2.66
CA ALA A 44 -8.83 10.94 -2.25
C ALA A 44 -9.41 9.80 -3.11
N PRO A 45 -8.56 8.99 -3.80
CA PRO A 45 -9.04 7.94 -4.70
C PRO A 45 -10.03 6.96 -4.06
N ALA A 46 -9.92 6.72 -2.75
CA ALA A 46 -10.77 5.79 -2.02
C ALA A 46 -12.23 6.27 -1.85
N ILE A 47 -12.49 7.58 -1.85
CA ILE A 47 -13.83 8.17 -1.70
C ILE A 47 -14.26 9.03 -2.89
N LEU A 48 -13.45 9.09 -3.95
CA LEU A 48 -13.69 9.91 -5.14
C LEU A 48 -15.05 9.61 -5.80
N THR A 49 -15.49 8.36 -5.76
CA THR A 49 -16.78 7.91 -6.33
C THR A 49 -17.91 7.86 -5.30
N ASP A 50 -17.63 8.19 -4.04
CA ASP A 50 -18.60 8.22 -2.94
C ASP A 50 -18.51 9.57 -2.21
N PRO A 51 -19.07 10.64 -2.80
CA PRO A 51 -19.01 11.97 -2.22
C PRO A 51 -19.81 12.10 -0.91
N GLN A 52 -20.70 11.15 -0.59
CA GLN A 52 -21.42 11.13 0.69
C GLN A 52 -20.54 10.63 1.84
N ALA A 53 -19.45 9.94 1.54
CA ALA A 53 -18.45 9.57 2.54
C ALA A 53 -17.50 10.73 2.90
N ASP A 54 -17.50 11.81 2.13
CA ASP A 54 -16.59 12.96 2.30
C ASP A 54 -17.05 13.92 3.41
N ASN A 55 -16.17 14.13 4.40
CA ASN A 55 -16.40 15.07 5.49
C ASN A 55 -15.83 16.44 5.09
N THR A 56 -16.69 17.47 5.02
CA THR A 56 -16.23 18.78 4.56
C THR A 56 -15.49 19.55 5.65
N ASP A 57 -16.00 19.51 6.88
CA ASP A 57 -15.52 20.33 7.99
C ASP A 57 -15.78 19.66 9.34
N VAL A 58 -14.85 19.83 10.27
CA VAL A 58 -14.99 19.43 11.69
C VAL A 58 -14.74 20.63 12.60
N TYR A 59 -15.67 20.86 13.52
CA TYR A 59 -15.53 21.86 14.59
C TYR A 59 -15.46 21.14 15.94
N ALA A 60 -14.42 21.45 16.71
CA ALA A 60 -14.22 20.90 18.05
C ALA A 60 -13.92 22.02 19.05
N PHE A 61 -14.74 22.12 20.10
CA PHE A 61 -14.56 23.13 21.14
C PHE A 61 -15.02 22.60 22.50
N VAL A 62 -14.40 23.09 23.57
CA VAL A 62 -14.81 22.76 24.94
C VAL A 62 -16.22 23.28 25.17
N SER A 63 -17.09 22.43 25.73
CA SER A 63 -18.46 22.82 26.04
C SER A 63 -18.46 23.95 27.08
N PRO A 64 -19.15 25.08 26.79
CA PRO A 64 -19.17 26.23 27.69
C PRO A 64 -19.93 25.96 29.00
N ASP A 65 -20.90 25.03 28.97
CA ASP A 65 -21.70 24.60 30.12
C ASP A 65 -21.07 23.42 30.89
N ARG A 66 -20.23 22.60 30.23
CA ARG A 66 -19.56 21.43 30.80
C ARG A 66 -18.08 21.40 30.40
N PRO A 67 -17.20 22.12 31.12
CA PRO A 67 -15.78 22.28 30.75
C PRO A 67 -14.95 20.99 30.66
N GLY A 68 -15.44 19.88 31.21
CA GLY A 68 -14.84 18.55 31.06
C GLY A 68 -15.29 17.78 29.81
N LYS A 69 -16.04 18.41 28.90
CA LYS A 69 -16.56 17.81 27.66
C LYS A 69 -16.14 18.63 26.44
N VAL A 70 -16.03 17.95 25.30
CA VAL A 70 -15.81 18.56 23.99
C VAL A 70 -17.07 18.37 23.16
N ASN A 71 -17.54 19.44 22.53
CA ASN A 71 -18.56 19.38 21.48
C ASN A 71 -17.88 19.13 20.14
N LEU A 72 -18.30 18.08 19.44
CA LEU A 72 -17.88 17.78 18.07
C LEU A 72 -19.06 18.01 17.12
N ILE A 73 -18.82 18.79 16.08
CA ILE A 73 -19.75 19.01 14.97
C ILE A 73 -19.01 18.65 13.69
N SER A 74 -19.70 17.99 12.77
CA SER A 74 -19.12 17.55 11.51
C SER A 74 -20.14 17.62 10.40
N ASN A 75 -19.68 17.97 9.20
CA ASN A 75 -20.53 18.23 8.05
C ASN A 75 -20.27 17.20 6.95
N TRP A 76 -21.34 16.66 6.36
CA TRP A 76 -21.26 15.75 5.22
C TRP A 76 -22.08 16.27 4.05
N ASN A 77 -21.63 15.92 2.85
CA ASN A 77 -22.40 16.16 1.64
C ASN A 77 -23.65 15.25 1.65
N PRO A 78 -24.87 15.80 1.46
CA PRO A 78 -26.10 15.03 1.53
C PRO A 78 -26.29 14.04 0.37
#